data_AF-A0A3C0TTJ7-F1
#
_entry.id   AF-A0A3C0TTJ7-F1
#
_cell.length_a   1.000
_cell.length_b   1.000
_cell.length_c   1.000
_cell.angle_alpha   90.00
_cell.angle_beta   90.00
_cell.angle_gamma   90.00
#
_symmetry.space_group_name_H-M   'P 1'
#
loop_
_entity.id
_entity.type
_entity.pdbx_description
1 polymer ?
#
loop_
_entity_poly.entity_id
_entity_poly.type
_entity_poly.pdbx_seq_one_letter_code
_entity_poly.pdbx_strand_id
1 'polypeptide(L)'
;MPPKENPLKLNVLQLKTLTLLQELAKDPQNAAAQRDGAIRITRFPSAHGNHFHIGDAAVNASDASGLYNENVWKALDRKALTQSSYPNAIALTPAGLSYDTGAGKKILHRADH
;
A
#
# COMPACT_ATOMS: atom_id res chain seq x y z
N MET A 1 6.73 12.21 22.40
CA MET A 1 5.35 12.50 21.93
C MET A 1 4.83 11.24 21.28
N PRO A 2 3.59 10.79 21.55
CA PRO A 2 3.01 9.74 20.71
C PRO A 2 2.97 10.27 19.27
N PRO A 3 3.42 9.51 18.27
CA PRO A 3 3.29 9.94 16.89
C PRO A 3 1.81 10.23 16.65
N LYS A 4 1.51 11.38 16.04
CA LYS A 4 0.18 11.59 15.46
C LYS A 4 0.07 10.47 14.42
N GLU A 5 -0.77 9.46 14.61
CA GLU A 5 -0.84 8.26 13.74
C GLU A 5 -1.18 8.58 12.26
N ASN A 6 -1.33 9.86 11.89
CA ASN A 6 -1.66 10.29 10.54
C ASN A 6 -1.41 11.81 10.33
N PRO A 7 -0.16 12.32 10.34
CA PRO A 7 0.10 13.75 10.23
C PRO A 7 -0.37 14.35 8.89
N LEU A 8 -0.44 13.53 7.83
CA LEU A 8 -0.84 13.96 6.48
C LEU A 8 -2.35 13.96 6.27
N LYS A 9 -3.14 13.58 7.30
CA LYS A 9 -4.61 13.53 7.29
C LYS A 9 -5.15 12.65 6.15
N LEU A 10 -4.53 11.51 5.92
CA LEU A 10 -5.02 10.50 4.97
C LEU A 10 -6.38 9.97 5.43
N ASN A 11 -7.30 9.75 4.50
CA ASN A 11 -8.55 9.08 4.84
C ASN A 11 -8.34 7.56 5.01
N VAL A 12 -9.36 6.86 5.52
CA VAL A 12 -9.28 5.41 5.80
C VAL A 12 -8.89 4.61 4.55
N LEU A 13 -9.44 4.93 3.38
CA LEU A 13 -9.12 4.23 2.14
C LEU A 13 -7.66 4.44 1.73
N GLN A 14 -7.14 5.66 1.84
CA GLN A 14 -5.74 5.99 1.56
C GLN A 14 -4.77 5.28 2.52
N LEU A 15 -5.11 5.21 3.82
CA LEU A 15 -4.31 4.48 4.81
C LEU A 15 -4.24 2.99 4.49
N LYS A 16 -5.38 2.37 4.15
CA LYS A 16 -5.44 0.97 3.75
C LYS A 16 -4.64 0.73 2.48
N THR A 17 -4.83 1.55 1.43
CA THR A 17 -4.06 1.43 0.19
C THR A 17 -2.56 1.55 0.44
N LEU A 18 -2.11 2.55 1.21
CA LEU A 18 -0.68 2.73 1.50
C LEU A 18 -0.11 1.51 2.22
N THR A 19 -0.86 0.94 3.17
CA THR A 19 -0.47 -0.29 3.88
C THR A 19 -0.29 -1.46 2.91
N LEU A 20 -1.23 -1.66 1.99
CA LEU A 20 -1.15 -2.75 1.01
C LEU A 20 0.02 -2.55 0.03
N LEU A 21 0.30 -1.32 -0.38
CA LEU A 21 1.47 -1.01 -1.21
C LEU A 21 2.78 -1.28 -0.45
N GLN A 22 2.86 -0.95 0.85
CA GLN A 22 4.01 -1.27 1.70
C GLN A 22 4.24 -2.78 1.81
N GLU A 23 3.18 -3.59 1.90
CA GLU A 23 3.31 -5.05 1.91
C GLU A 23 3.74 -5.60 0.54
N LEU A 24 3.17 -5.10 -0.58
CA LEU A 24 3.58 -5.49 -1.93
C LEU A 24 5.05 -5.15 -2.20
N ALA A 25 5.55 -4.04 -1.66
CA ALA A 25 6.94 -3.61 -1.80
C ALA A 25 7.96 -4.57 -1.15
N LYS A 26 7.52 -5.46 -0.24
CA LYS A 26 8.40 -6.44 0.42
C LYS A 26 8.70 -7.66 -0.46
N ASP A 27 7.88 -7.92 -1.47
CA ASP A 27 8.02 -9.08 -2.35
C ASP A 27 8.71 -8.68 -3.67
N PRO A 28 9.92 -9.19 -3.96
CA PRO A 28 10.63 -8.94 -5.20
C PRO A 28 9.88 -9.40 -6.46
N GLN A 29 8.87 -10.28 -6.35
CA GLN A 29 8.03 -10.65 -7.49
C GLN A 29 7.10 -9.51 -7.91
N ASN A 30 6.70 -8.66 -6.97
CA ASN A 30 5.74 -7.58 -7.19
C ASN A 30 6.41 -6.22 -7.43
N ALA A 31 7.63 -6.06 -6.90
CA ALA A 31 8.29 -4.77 -6.85
C ALA A 31 9.81 -4.83 -7.05
N ALA A 32 10.39 -3.71 -7.49
CA ALA A 32 11.82 -3.55 -7.68
C ALA A 32 12.33 -2.21 -7.11
N ALA A 33 13.44 -2.25 -6.38
CA ALA A 33 14.12 -1.07 -5.86
C ALA A 33 14.62 -0.16 -6.99
N GLN A 34 14.57 1.15 -6.75
CA GLN A 34 15.04 2.20 -7.65
C GLN A 34 16.29 2.87 -7.06
N ARG A 35 17.03 3.61 -7.90
CA ARG A 35 18.30 4.26 -7.51
C ARG A 35 18.15 5.32 -6.42
N ASP A 36 16.96 5.91 -6.33
CA ASP A 36 16.60 6.97 -5.39
C ASP A 36 16.03 6.45 -4.05
N GLY A 37 16.05 5.13 -3.84
CA GLY A 37 15.49 4.49 -2.66
C GLY A 37 13.98 4.27 -2.72
N ALA A 38 13.31 4.65 -3.82
CA ALA A 38 11.93 4.26 -4.04
C ALA A 38 11.82 2.76 -4.38
N ILE A 39 10.64 2.18 -4.16
CA ILE A 39 10.33 0.80 -4.57
C ILE A 39 9.18 0.85 -5.58
N ARG A 40 9.43 0.43 -6.81
CA ARG A 40 8.44 0.43 -7.90
C ARG A 40 7.65 -0.87 -7.91
N ILE A 41 6.35 -0.77 -7.69
CA ILE A 41 5.39 -1.88 -7.69
C ILE A 41 4.73 -1.94 -9.08
N THR A 42 4.73 -3.13 -9.69
CA THR A 42 4.19 -3.36 -11.05
C THR A 42 3.20 -4.52 -11.13
N ARG A 43 3.13 -5.37 -10.09
CA ARG A 43 2.11 -6.42 -9.99
C ARG A 43 1.16 -6.13 -8.84
N PHE A 44 -0.13 -6.20 -9.15
CA PHE A 44 -1.20 -6.03 -8.18
C PHE A 44 -1.99 -7.34 -8.08
N PRO A 45 -2.39 -7.75 -6.87
CA PRO A 45 -3.05 -9.03 -6.65
C PRO A 45 -4.49 -8.99 -7.16
N SER A 46 -4.88 -9.92 -8.02
CA SER A 46 -6.28 -10.08 -8.39
C SER A 46 -7.07 -10.73 -7.25
N ALA A 47 -8.24 -10.20 -6.94
CA ALA A 47 -9.15 -10.82 -5.97
C ALA A 47 -9.69 -12.15 -6.51
N HIS A 48 -9.67 -13.19 -5.68
CA HIS A 48 -10.35 -14.46 -5.95
C HIS A 48 -11.45 -14.64 -4.90
N GLY A 49 -12.70 -14.33 -5.27
CA GLY A 49 -13.80 -14.28 -4.31
C GLY A 49 -13.76 -13.00 -3.46
N ASN A 50 -13.87 -13.13 -2.13
CA ASN A 50 -13.93 -11.98 -1.21
C ASN A 50 -12.58 -11.59 -0.60
N HIS A 51 -11.48 -12.29 -0.92
CA HIS A 51 -10.14 -12.00 -0.40
C HIS A 51 -9.04 -12.34 -1.43
N PHE A 52 -7.81 -11.96 -1.12
CA PHE A 52 -6.60 -12.35 -1.82
C PHE A 52 -5.41 -12.34 -0.84
N HIS A 53 -4.25 -12.79 -1.31
CA HIS A 53 -3.03 -12.82 -0.50
C HIS A 53 -2.02 -11.74 -0.93
N ILE A 54 -1.36 -11.12 0.05
CA ILE A 54 -0.11 -10.38 -0.13
C ILE A 54 0.90 -10.98 0.83
N GLY A 55 1.92 -11.65 0.28
CA GLY A 55 2.85 -12.43 1.09
C GLY A 55 2.11 -13.49 1.91
N ASP A 56 2.30 -13.45 3.23
CA ASP A 56 1.69 -14.35 4.21
C ASP A 56 0.31 -13.88 4.71
N ALA A 57 -0.14 -12.69 4.33
CA ALA A 57 -1.38 -12.10 4.82
C ALA A 57 -2.55 -12.31 3.84
N ALA A 58 -3.71 -12.70 4.37
CA ALA A 58 -4.99 -12.61 3.68
C ALA A 58 -5.61 -11.21 3.87
N VAL A 59 -6.16 -10.65 2.79
CA VAL A 59 -6.74 -9.30 2.75
C VAL A 59 -8.13 -9.37 2.13
N ASN A 60 -9.14 -8.77 2.78
CA ASN A 60 -10.48 -8.68 2.21
C ASN A 60 -10.47 -7.76 0.98
N ALA A 61 -11.18 -8.17 -0.08
CA ALA A 61 -11.30 -7.39 -1.31
C ALA A 61 -11.89 -5.98 -1.06
N SER A 62 -12.77 -5.85 -0.06
CA SER A 62 -13.34 -4.55 0.34
C SER A 62 -12.31 -3.56 0.87
N ASP A 63 -11.23 -4.04 1.49
CA ASP A 63 -10.15 -3.20 2.03
C ASP A 63 -9.15 -2.76 0.96
N ALA A 64 -9.17 -3.42 -0.20
CA ALA A 64 -8.21 -3.23 -1.28
C ALA A 64 -8.75 -2.45 -2.48
N SER A 65 -10.00 -1.98 -2.42
CA SER A 65 -10.63 -1.19 -3.49
C SER A 65 -9.81 0.02 -3.93
N GLY A 66 -8.98 0.57 -3.04
CA GLY A 66 -8.11 1.70 -3.35
C GLY A 66 -6.86 1.34 -4.17
N LEU A 67 -6.49 0.06 -4.32
CA LEU A 67 -5.43 -0.38 -5.24
C LEU A 67 -5.82 -0.12 -6.71
N TYR A 68 -7.11 -0.10 -7.02
CA TYR A 68 -7.66 0.08 -8.37
C TYR A 68 -8.35 1.43 -8.57
N ASN A 69 -8.08 2.40 -7.69
CA ASN A 69 -8.73 3.70 -7.70
C ASN A 69 -7.70 4.82 -7.97
N GLU A 70 -7.74 5.40 -9.18
CA GLU A 70 -6.83 6.47 -9.60
C GLU A 70 -6.85 7.68 -8.63
N ASN A 71 -8.00 8.02 -8.06
CA ASN A 71 -8.11 9.15 -7.13
C ASN A 71 -7.33 8.92 -5.83
N VAL A 72 -7.24 7.66 -5.38
CA VAL A 72 -6.44 7.29 -4.21
C VAL A 72 -4.96 7.41 -4.54
N TRP A 73 -4.53 6.94 -5.72
CA TRP A 73 -3.14 7.05 -6.17
C TRP A 73 -2.72 8.53 -6.28
N LYS A 74 -3.53 9.36 -6.95
CA LYS A 74 -3.30 10.81 -7.03
C LYS A 74 -3.25 11.47 -5.65
N ALA A 75 -4.03 10.99 -4.69
CA ALA A 75 -4.00 11.56 -3.35
C ALA A 75 -2.72 11.23 -2.58
N LEU A 76 -2.21 9.99 -2.70
CA LEU A 76 -0.92 9.60 -2.11
C LEU A 76 0.26 10.32 -2.79
N ASP A 77 0.18 10.51 -4.11
CA ASP A 77 1.16 11.25 -4.92
C ASP A 77 1.25 12.74 -4.50
N ARG A 78 0.11 13.42 -4.32
CA ARG A 78 0.07 14.80 -3.78
C ARG A 78 0.64 14.93 -2.35
N LYS A 79 0.79 13.81 -1.64
CA LYS A 79 1.39 13.75 -0.30
C LYS A 79 2.86 13.32 -0.33
N ALA A 80 3.45 13.18 -1.52
CA ALA A 80 4.82 12.72 -1.76
C ALA A 80 5.13 11.32 -1.17
N LEU A 81 4.10 10.51 -0.92
CA LEU A 81 4.25 9.14 -0.41
C LEU A 81 4.47 8.14 -1.54
N THR A 82 4.01 8.49 -2.74
CA THR A 82 4.12 7.66 -3.93
C THR A 82 4.45 8.50 -5.16
N GLN A 83 4.84 7.85 -6.25
CA GLN A 83 4.83 8.42 -7.61
C GLN A 83 3.95 7.53 -8.50
N SER A 84 2.84 8.09 -8.98
CA SER A 84 1.82 7.35 -9.72
C SER A 84 2.18 7.21 -11.21
N SER A 85 2.02 6.02 -11.76
CA SER A 85 1.94 5.74 -13.21
C SER A 85 0.69 4.91 -13.51
N TYR A 86 -0.43 5.29 -12.89
CA TYR A 86 -1.72 4.59 -13.01
C TYR A 86 -2.10 4.30 -14.46
N PRO A 87 -2.63 3.10 -14.79
CA PRO A 87 -2.85 1.94 -13.91
C PRO A 87 -1.65 0.99 -13.82
N ASN A 88 -0.53 1.32 -14.47
CA ASN A 88 0.52 0.35 -14.78
C ASN A 88 1.50 0.10 -13.62
N ALA A 89 1.83 1.14 -12.86
CA ALA A 89 2.81 1.05 -11.78
C ALA A 89 2.66 2.19 -10.78
N ILE A 90 3.16 1.96 -9.57
CA ILE A 90 3.30 3.01 -8.55
C ILE A 90 4.63 2.81 -7.83
N ALA A 91 5.40 3.89 -7.64
CA ALA A 91 6.60 3.83 -6.83
C ALA A 91 6.28 4.32 -5.42
N LEU A 92 6.65 3.54 -4.39
CA LEU A 92 6.62 3.95 -3.00
C LEU A 92 7.88 4.76 -2.71
N THR A 93 7.75 6.01 -2.25
CA THR A 93 8.92 6.81 -1.86
C THR A 93 9.46 6.34 -0.50
N PRO A 94 10.68 6.74 -0.11
CA PRO A 94 11.17 6.50 1.26
C PRO A 94 10.23 7.03 2.36
N ALA A 95 9.54 8.16 2.11
CA ALA A 95 8.51 8.68 3.01
C ALA A 95 7.26 7.78 3.05
N GLY A 96 6.82 7.25 1.90
CA GLY A 96 5.75 6.27 1.82
C GLY A 96 6.09 4.96 2.53
N LEU A 97 7.33 4.46 2.40
CA LEU A 97 7.81 3.23 3.06
C LEU A 97 7.79 3.35 4.58
N SER A 98 8.19 4.51 5.10
CA SER A 98 8.31 4.77 6.55
C SER A 98 7.04 5.31 7.20
N TYR A 99 5.98 5.58 6.45
CA TYR A 99 4.75 6.13 6.99
C TYR A 99 4.01 5.09 7.84
N ASP A 100 3.83 5.36 9.13
CA ASP A 100 3.00 4.54 10.00
C ASP A 100 1.52 4.77 9.65
N THR A 101 0.86 3.74 9.13
CA THR A 101 -0.55 3.80 8.71
C THR A 101 -1.53 3.45 9.81
N GLY A 102 -1.08 2.77 10.88
CA GLY A 102 -1.95 2.17 11.90
C GLY A 102 -2.99 1.14 11.38
N ALA A 103 -2.98 0.80 10.09
CA ALA A 103 -4.01 -0.02 9.46
C ALA A 103 -3.60 -1.50 9.30
N GLY A 104 -2.30 -1.82 9.37
CA GLY A 104 -1.78 -3.18 9.17
C GLY A 104 -2.45 -4.22 10.07
N LYS A 105 -2.58 -3.93 11.37
CA LYS A 105 -3.23 -4.83 12.35
C LYS A 105 -4.72 -5.10 12.05
N LYS A 106 -5.37 -4.28 11.21
CA LYS A 106 -6.80 -4.35 10.93
C LYS A 106 -7.13 -5.05 9.62
N ILE A 107 -6.22 -4.99 8.63
CA ILE A 107 -6.49 -5.46 7.26
C ILE A 107 -5.57 -6.58 6.78
N LEU A 108 -4.50 -6.87 7.53
CA LEU A 108 -3.56 -7.96 7.23
C LEU A 108 -3.84 -9.11 8.18
N HIS A 109 -4.63 -10.09 7.74
CA HIS A 109 -4.95 -11.28 8.52
C HIS A 109 -3.89 -12.34 8.27
N ARG A 110 -3.00 -12.53 9.25
CA ARG A 110 -1.99 -13.60 9.22
C ARG A 110 -2.49 -14.75 10.08
N ALA A 111 -2.18 -15.98 9.69
CA ALA A 111 -2.42 -17.12 10.57
C ALA A 111 -1.46 -17.00 11.77
N ASP A 112 -2.00 -17.08 12.98
CA ASP A 112 -1.17 -17.25 14.18
C ASP A 112 -0.48 -18.61 14.07
N HIS A 113 0.85 -18.60 14.08
CA HIS A 113 1.69 -19.80 14.17
C HIS A 113 1.81 -20.26 15.62
#